data_AF-C6I0C3-F1
#
_entry.id   AF-C6I0C3-F1
#
_cell.length_a   1.000
_cell.length_b   1.000
_cell.length_c   1.000
_cell.angle_alpha   90.00
_cell.angle_beta   90.00
_cell.angle_gamma   90.00
#
_symmetry.space_group_name_H-M   'P 1'
#
loop_
_entity.id
_entity.type
_entity.pdbx_description
1 polymer ?
#
loop_
_entity_poly.entity_id
_entity_poly.type
_entity_poly.pdbx_seq_one_letter_code
_entity_poly.pdbx_strand_id
1 'polypeptide(L)' 'MPESLPPIPVESITSRIFLIRGQKVMLDSDLAELYGVKTERLIQQVNRNSARFPEKFSFRLTHEEFSNLTLQFAR' A
#
# COMPACT_ATOMS: atom_id res chain seq x y z
N MET A 1 14.22 -22.15 -11.42
CA MET A 1 14.78 -20.98 -10.71
C MET A 1 13.67 -19.95 -10.62
N PRO A 2 13.15 -19.60 -9.44
CA PRO A 2 12.19 -18.50 -9.36
C PRO A 2 12.95 -17.21 -9.66
N GLU A 3 12.53 -16.54 -10.72
CA GLU A 3 13.03 -15.25 -11.18
C GLU A 3 12.91 -14.24 -10.03
N SER A 4 14.05 -13.72 -9.57
CA SER A 4 14.06 -12.66 -8.56
C SER A 4 13.41 -11.42 -9.16
N LEU A 5 12.34 -10.92 -8.52
CA LEU A 5 11.69 -9.67 -8.92
C LEU A 5 12.75 -8.56 -9.06
N PRO A 6 12.71 -7.77 -10.14
CA PRO A 6 13.67 -6.69 -10.34
C PRO A 6 13.65 -5.73 -9.15
N PRO A 7 14.80 -5.15 -8.76
CA PRO A 7 14.86 -4.22 -7.65
C PRO A 7 13.94 -3.04 -7.93
N ILE A 8 12.93 -2.87 -7.07
CA ILE A 8 11.98 -1.78 -7.15
C ILE A 8 12.72 -0.48 -6.82
N PRO A 9 12.65 0.57 -7.67
CA PRO A 9 13.31 1.84 -7.40
C PRO A 9 12.77 2.47 -6.11
N VAL A 10 13.67 2.90 -5.23
CA VAL A 10 13.31 3.54 -3.95
C VAL A 10 12.53 4.84 -4.18
N GLU A 11 12.79 5.54 -5.28
CA GLU A 11 12.07 6.73 -5.70
C GLU A 11 10.60 6.44 -5.98
N SER A 12 10.29 5.31 -6.62
CA SER A 12 8.91 4.86 -6.89
C SER A 12 8.16 4.51 -5.62
N ILE A 13 8.86 4.01 -4.61
CA ILE A 13 8.28 3.74 -3.28
C ILE A 13 8.04 5.07 -2.55
N THR A 14 9.02 5.97 -2.57
CA THR A 14 8.98 7.22 -1.81
C THR A 14 7.91 8.19 -2.33
N SER A 15 7.68 8.24 -3.65
CA SER A 15 6.63 9.08 -4.24
C SER A 15 5.20 8.62 -3.91
N ARG A 16 5.04 7.35 -3.53
CA ARG A 16 3.76 6.72 -3.18
C ARG A 16 3.55 6.60 -1.66
N ILE A 17 4.48 7.14 -0.86
CA ILE A 17 4.35 7.20 0.60
C ILE A 17 3.67 8.53 0.99
N PHE A 18 2.52 8.41 1.64
CA PHE A 18 1.75 9.49 2.23
C PHE A 18 2.13 9.68 3.70
N LEU A 19 2.11 10.93 4.17
CA LEU A 19 2.32 11.24 5.58
C LEU A 19 0.97 11.53 6.23
N ILE A 20 0.40 10.54 6.91
CA ILE A 20 -0.93 10.63 7.53
C ILE A 20 -0.76 10.52 9.04
N ARG A 21 -1.15 11.57 9.78
CA ARG A 21 -0.97 11.67 11.24
C ARG A 21 0.48 11.42 11.71
N GLY A 22 1.46 11.82 10.89
CA GLY A 22 2.90 11.60 11.16
C GLY A 22 3.38 10.17 10.87
N GLN A 23 2.54 9.30 10.33
CA GLN A 23 2.90 7.96 9.88
C GLN A 23 3.05 7.90 8.36
N LYS A 24 4.04 7.14 7.90
CA LYS A 24 4.25 6.84 6.50
C LYS A 24 3.30 5.72 6.08
N VAL A 25 2.32 6.04 5.25
CA VAL A 25 1.27 5.13 4.78
C VAL A 25 1.37 5.02 3.26
N MET A 26 1.25 3.81 2.72
CA MET A 26 1.19 3.57 1.28
C MET A 26 -0.14 2.93 0.94
N LEU A 27 -0.73 3.29 -0.19
CA LEU A 27 -1.95 2.65 -0.67
C LEU A 27 -1.69 1.20 -1.07
N ASP A 28 -2.66 0.34 -0.82
CA ASP A 28 -2.66 -1.05 -1.26
C ASP A 28 -2.64 -1.16 -2.80
N SER A 29 -3.26 -0.21 -3.51
CA SER A 29 -3.17 -0.08 -4.97
C SER A 29 -1.75 0.12 -5.47
N ASP A 30 -1.02 1.05 -4.83
CA ASP A 30 0.37 1.36 -5.15
C ASP A 30 1.29 0.17 -4.84
N LEU A 31 1.04 -0.49 -3.70
CA LEU A 31 1.75 -1.69 -3.30
C LEU A 31 1.52 -2.82 -4.32
N ALA A 32 0.29 -3.00 -4.79
CA ALA A 32 -0.07 -4.00 -5.78
C ALA A 32 0.65 -3.74 -7.11
N GLU A 33 0.69 -2.49 -7.58
CA GLU A 33 1.41 -2.08 -8.78
C GLU A 33 2.93 -2.30 -8.64
N LEU A 34 3.52 -1.94 -7.49
CA LEU A 34 4.94 -2.16 -7.18
C LEU A 34 5.33 -3.64 -7.22
N TYR A 35 4.46 -4.53 -6.73
CA TYR A 35 4.68 -5.98 -6.78
C TYR A 35 4.19 -6.63 -8.09
N GLY A 36 3.61 -5.87 -9.02
CA GLY A 36 3.02 -6.39 -10.25
C GLY A 36 1.85 -7.38 -10.02
N VAL A 37 1.20 -7.29 -8.86
CA VAL A 37 0.06 -8.14 -8.49
C VAL A 37 -1.24 -7.34 -8.53
N LYS A 38 -2.38 -8.02 -8.65
CA LYS A 38 -3.68 -7.36 -8.48
C LYS A 38 -3.90 -7.02 -7.00
N THR A 39 -4.47 -5.84 -6.73
CA THR A 39 -4.84 -5.39 -5.37
C THR A 39 -5.70 -6.42 -4.65
N GLU A 40 -6.64 -7.05 -5.36
CA GLU A 40 -7.48 -8.14 -4.83
C GLU A 40 -6.67 -9.34 -4.33
N ARG A 41 -5.63 -9.76 -5.07
CA ARG A 41 -4.75 -10.87 -4.64
C ARG A 41 -3.96 -10.48 -3.40
N LEU A 42 -3.47 -9.23 -3.35
CA LEU A 42 -2.71 -8.73 -2.21
C LEU A 42 -3.59 -8.69 -0.95
N ILE A 43 -4.80 -8.13 -1.05
CA ILE A 43 -5.80 -8.12 0.04
C ILE A 43 -6.15 -9.54 0.47
N GLN A 44 -6.37 -10.46 -0.48
CA GLN A 44 -6.68 -11.85 -0.17
C GLN A 44 -5.51 -12.55 0.55
N GLN A 45 -4.27 -12.26 0.18
CA GLN A 45 -3.08 -12.81 0.83
C GLN A 45 -2.87 -12.24 2.23
N VAL A 46 -3.12 -10.94 2.41
CA VAL A 46 -3.08 -10.25 3.71
C VAL A 46 -4.16 -10.80 4.64
N ASN A 47 -5.39 -10.96 4.15
CA ASN A 47 -6.49 -11.55 4.94
C ASN A 47 -6.22 -13.01 5.32
N ARG A 48 -5.69 -13.82 4.39
CA ARG A 48 -5.32 -15.22 4.66
C ARG A 48 -4.14 -15.36 5.62
N ASN A 49 -3.23 -14.39 5.60
CA ASN A 49 -2.04 -14.38 6.46
C ASN A 49 -2.10 -13.25 7.48
N SER A 50 -3.28 -12.92 8.02
CA SER A 50 -3.45 -11.82 8.97
C SER A 50 -2.56 -11.99 10.21
N ALA A 51 -2.27 -13.23 10.62
CA ALA A 51 -1.31 -13.55 11.68
C ALA A 51 0.15 -13.12 11.36
N ARG A 52 0.51 -12.98 10.08
CA ARG A 52 1.82 -12.49 9.61
C ARG A 52 1.84 -10.99 9.32
N PHE A 53 0.67 -10.36 9.21
CA PHE A 53 0.52 -8.92 9.00
C PHE A 53 -0.03 -8.27 10.28
N PRO A 54 0.83 -7.93 11.25
CA PRO A 54 0.38 -7.29 12.49
C PRO A 54 -0.33 -5.96 12.19
N GLU A 55 -1.23 -5.52 13.07
CA GLU A 55 -2.00 -4.26 12.95
C GLU A 55 -1.14 -3.02 12.65
N LYS A 56 0.17 -3.08 12.95
CA LYS A 56 1.16 -2.06 12.60
C LYS A 56 1.36 -1.86 11.09
N PHE A 57 0.91 -2.78 10.23
CA PHE A 57 0.98 -2.67 8.76
C PHE A 57 -0.34 -2.23 8.12
N SER A 58 -1.47 -2.35 8.84
CA SER A 58 -2.78 -1.96 8.33
C SER A 58 -3.20 -0.64 8.99
N PHE A 59 -3.05 0.47 8.26
CA PHE A 59 -3.53 1.76 8.73
C PHE A 59 -4.98 1.97 8.28
N ARG A 60 -5.91 1.96 9.22
CA ARG A 60 -7.33 2.21 8.92
C ARG A 60 -7.57 3.72 8.90
N LEU A 61 -7.70 4.29 7.72
CA LEU A 61 -8.00 5.71 7.54
C LEU A 61 -9.41 6.04 8.05
N THR A 62 -9.59 7.24 8.60
CA THR A 62 -10.92 7.80 8.83
C THR A 62 -11.56 8.17 7.50
N HIS A 63 -12.89 8.30 7.48
CA HIS A 63 -13.62 8.69 6.28
C HIS A 63 -13.17 10.07 5.73
N GLU A 64 -12.79 10.96 6.63
CA GLU A 64 -12.30 12.30 6.32
C GLU A 64 -10.88 12.25 5.72
N GLU A 65 -9.98 11.43 6.28
CA GLU A 65 -8.65 11.19 5.72
C GLU A 65 -8.72 10.56 4.33
N PHE A 66 -9.61 9.57 4.15
CA PHE A 66 -9.86 8.95 2.86
C PHE A 66 -10.41 9.95 1.83
N SER A 67 -11.31 10.84 2.25
CA SER A 67 -11.85 11.89 1.37
C SER A 67 -10.77 12.88 0.96
N ASN A 68 -9.92 13.31 1.89
CA ASN A 68 -8.78 14.18 1.58
C ASN A 68 -7.78 13.52 0.63
N LEU A 69 -7.51 12.22 0.83
CA LEU A 69 -6.65 11.46 -0.06
C LEU A 69 -7.27 11.37 -1.47
N THR A 70 -8.55 11.06 -1.56
CA THR A 70 -9.29 10.98 -2.83
C THR A 70 -9.30 12.33 -3.54
N LEU A 71 -9.49 13.43 -2.83
CA LEU A 71 -9.40 14.80 -3.36
C LEU A 71 -8.02 15.13 -3.95
N GLN A 72 -6.96 14.58 -3.35
CA GLN A 72 -5.59 14.77 -3.83
C GLN A 72 -5.32 14.00 -5.14
N PHE A 73 -6.03 12.90 -5.37
CA PHE A 73 -5.94 12.07 -6.59
C PHE A 73 -7.02 12.36 -7.64
N ALA A 74 -8.12 13.05 -7.28
CA ALA A 74 -9.24 13.36 -8.17
C ALA A 74 -8.96 14.53 -9.14
N ARG A 75 -7.72 14.71 -9.58
CA ARG A 75 -7.31 15.80 -10.48
C ARG A 75 -7.16 15.35 -11.92
#